data_AF-A0A1C3JA32-F1
#
_entry.id   AF-A0A1C3JA32-F1
#
_cell.length_a   1.000
_cell.length_b   1.000
_cell.length_c   1.000
_cell.angle_alpha   90.00
_cell.angle_beta   90.00
_cell.angle_gamma   90.00
#
_symmetry.space_group_name_H-M   'P 1'
#
loop_
_entity.id
_entity.type
_entity.pdbx_description
1 polymer ?
#
loop_
_entity_poly.entity_id
_entity_poly.type
_entity_poly.pdbx_seq_one_letter_code
_entity_poly.pdbx_strand_id
1 'polypeptide(L)' 'MSDYSYFCGIDLTKSHSILLAVDQNGNVILHKSVTRSKLLTTIEKLPRAANHS' A
#
# COMPACT_ATOMS: atom_id res chain seq x y z
N MET A 1 -25.66 4.47 -7.47
CA MET A 1 -24.36 3.85 -7.18
C MET A 1 -23.31 4.90 -7.48
N SER A 2 -22.38 5.18 -6.58
CA SER A 2 -21.39 6.24 -6.82
C SER A 2 -20.17 5.65 -7.53
N ASP A 3 -19.95 6.06 -8.78
CA ASP A 3 -18.88 5.61 -9.69
C ASP A 3 -17.47 6.11 -9.29
N TYR A 4 -17.18 6.21 -7.98
CA TYR A 4 -15.86 6.63 -7.52
C TYR A 4 -14.86 5.49 -7.72
N SER A 5 -14.12 5.58 -8.83
CA SER A 5 -12.95 4.75 -9.09
C SER A 5 -11.70 5.46 -8.57
N TYR A 6 -10.87 4.74 -7.83
CA TYR A 6 -9.61 5.24 -7.30
C TYR A 6 -8.45 4.48 -7.90
N PHE A 7 -7.40 5.19 -8.29
CA PHE A 7 -6.16 4.58 -8.71
C PHE A 7 -5.19 4.56 -7.53
N CYS A 8 -4.63 3.39 -7.24
CA CYS A 8 -3.68 3.22 -6.15
C CYS A 8 -2.34 2.72 -6.69
N GLY A 9 -1.25 3.37 -6.29
CA GLY A 9 0.12 3.00 -6.60
C GLY A 9 0.91 2.70 -5.32
N ILE A 10 1.81 1.73 -5.41
CA ILE A 10 2.78 1.44 -4.37
C ILE A 10 4.17 1.71 -4.95
N ASP A 11 4.92 2.58 -4.29
CA ASP A 11 6.34 2.76 -4.57
C ASP A 11 7.17 2.11 -3.45
N LEU A 12 8.15 1.30 -3.84
CA LEU A 12 9.03 0.58 -2.95
C LEU A 12 10.46 1.07 -3.18
N THR A 13 10.91 1.95 -2.29
CA THR A 13 12.31 2.37 -2.24
C THR A 13 13.09 1.51 -1.25
N LYS A 14 14.43 1.64 -1.24
CA LYS A 14 15.30 0.90 -0.31
C LYS A 14 15.00 1.19 1.17
N SER A 15 14.46 2.35 1.51
CA SER A 15 14.26 2.80 2.90
C SER A 15 12.79 2.98 3.28
N HIS A 16 11.94 3.29 2.31
CA HIS A 16 10.52 3.61 2.55
C HIS A 16 9.63 2.99 1.49
N SER A 17 8.41 2.69 1.90
CA SER A 17 7.32 2.27 1.02
C SER A 17 6.23 3.31 1.09
N ILE A 18 5.75 3.75 -0.07
CA ILE A 18 4.73 4.78 -0.18
C ILE A 18 3.49 4.15 -0.80
N LEU A 19 2.35 4.39 -0.17
CA LEU A 19 1.02 4.13 -0.73
C LEU A 19 0.43 5.47 -1.16
N LEU A 20 0.13 5.58 -2.45
CA LEU A 20 -0.53 6.74 -3.03
C LEU A 20 -1.86 6.31 -3.64
N ALA A 21 -2.95 6.96 -3.27
CA ALA A 21 -4.21 6.82 -3.98
C ALA A 21 -4.71 8.18 -4.48
N VAL A 22 -5.23 8.18 -5.70
CA VAL A 22 -5.81 9.35 -6.35
C VAL A 22 -7.24 9.07 -6.78
N ASP A 23 -8.08 10.10 -6.80
CA ASP A 23 -9.41 10.05 -7.40
C ASP A 23 -9.34 10.14 -8.94
N GLN A 24 -10.49 10.02 -9.59
CA GLN A 24 -10.65 10.13 -11.04
C GLN A 24 -10.22 11.48 -11.65
N ASN A 25 -10.09 12.52 -10.83
CA ASN A 25 -9.61 13.84 -11.24
C ASN A 25 -8.10 14.00 -10.98
N GLY A 26 -7.44 12.97 -10.45
CA GLY A 26 -6.02 12.99 -10.09
C GLY A 26 -5.74 13.62 -8.72
N ASN A 27 -6.76 13.93 -7.91
CA ASN A 27 -6.53 14.46 -6.57
C ASN A 27 -6.02 13.37 -5.64
N VAL A 28 -4.98 13.67 -4.87
CA VAL A 28 -4.45 12.74 -3.87
C VAL A 28 -5.44 12.63 -2.71
N ILE A 29 -5.95 11.42 -2.49
CA ILE A 29 -6.87 11.11 -1.38
C ILE A 29 -6.16 10.33 -0.26
N LEU A 30 -5.05 9.68 -0.56
CA LEU A 30 -4.22 8.98 0.41
C LEU A 30 -2.76 9.11 0.01
N HIS A 31 -1.94 9.60 0.93
CA HIS A 31 -0.49 9.59 0.79
C HIS A 31 0.11 9.14 2.12
N LYS A 32 0.60 7.89 2.15
CA LYS A 32 1.12 7.28 3.38
C LYS A 32 2.47 6.66 3.12
N SER A 33 3.49 7.15 3.82
CA SER A 33 4.82 6.56 3.84
C SER A 33 4.97 5.64 5.06
N VAL A 34 5.62 4.50 4.85
CA VAL A 34 5.95 3.52 5.87
C VAL A 34 7.44 3.26 5.79
N THR A 35 8.13 3.25 6.93
CA THR A 35 9.55 2.89 6.98
C THR A 35 9.73 1.40 6.70
N ARG A 36 10.85 1.03 6.10
CA ARG A 36 11.21 -0.38 5.85
C ARG A 36 11.16 -1.22 7.12
N SER A 37 11.67 -0.71 8.24
CA SER A 37 11.61 -1.41 9.54
C SER A 37 10.18 -1.75 9.93
N LYS A 38 9.26 -0.77 9.86
CA LYS A 38 7.85 -0.97 10.22
C LYS A 38 7.15 -1.92 9.25
N LEU A 39 7.49 -1.86 7.96
CA LEU A 39 6.98 -2.80 6.96
C LEU A 39 7.43 -4.23 7.27
N LEU A 40 8.72 -4.46 7.51
CA LEU A 40 9.27 -5.78 7.83
C LEU A 40 8.61 -6.38 9.08
N THR A 41 8.54 -5.61 10.17
CA THR A 41 7.86 -6.06 11.40
C THR A 41 6.38 -6.36 11.17
N THR A 42 5.73 -5.68 10.22
CA THR A 42 4.33 -5.95 9.87
C THR A 42 4.21 -7.25 9.07
N ILE A 43 5.09 -7.48 8.09
CA ILE A 43 5.12 -8.69 7.27
C ILE A 43 5.45 -9.92 8.12
N GLU A 44 6.39 -9.81 9.05
CA GLU A 44 6.75 -10.90 9.99
C GLU A 44 5.57 -11.34 10.86
N LYS A 45 4.61 -10.45 11.12
CA LYS A 45 3.40 -10.74 11.90
C LYS A 45 2.24 -11.27 11.06
N LEU A 46 2.34 -11.25 9.72
CA LEU A 46 1.30 -11.81 8.88
C LEU A 46 1.26 -13.34 9.03
N PRO A 47 0.06 -13.95 9.04
CA PRO A 47 -0.03 -15.40 8.97
C PRO A 47 0.68 -15.85 7.70
N ARG A 48 1.51 -16.89 7.81
CA ARG A 48 2.06 -17.54 6.62
C ARG A 48 0.87 -18.02 5.79
N ALA A 49 0.85 -17.66 4.52
CA ALA A 49 -0.12 -18.24 3.60
C ALA A 49 0.00 -19.76 3.73
N ALA A 50 -1.14 -20.44 3.93
CA ALA A 50 -1.14 -21.89 3.90
C ALA A 50 -0.65 -22.30 2.52
N ASN A 51 0.52 -22.93 2.47
CA ASN A 51 0.98 -23.56 1.25
C ASN A 51 0.00 -24.71 0.97
N HIS A 52 -0.98 -24.49 0.11
CA HIS A 52 -1.70 -25.59 -0.52
C HIS A 52 -0.75 -26.18 -1.57
N SER A 53 0.10 -27.11 -1.11
CA SER A 53 0.78 -28.10 -1.95
C SER A 53 -0.10 -29.33 -2.12
#